data_AF-A0A392QZR5-F1
#
_entry.id   AF-A0A392QZR5-F1
#
_cell.length_a   1.000
_cell.length_b   1.000
_cell.length_c   1.000
_cell.angle_alpha   90.00
_cell.angle_beta   90.00
_cell.angle_gamma   90.00
#
_symmetry.space_group_name_H-M   'P 1'
#
loop_
_entity.id
_entity.type
_entity.pdbx_description
1 polymer ?
#
loop_
_entity_poly.entity_id
_entity_poly.type
_entity_poly.pdbx_seq_one_letter_code
_entity_poly.pdbx_strand_id
1 'polypeptide(L)' 'MDVEDVGGKGKPVVGDGVSSLFWKDPWLDGVSLDARYARLFDLAVNKFATVAEMFSLGRGANGEAWKWRRRLFAWEEGL' A
#
# COMPACT_ATOMS: atom_id res chain seq x y z
N MET A 1 -14.71 30.39 -3.33
CA MET A 1 -15.50 29.18 -3.02
C MET A 1 -14.64 28.35 -2.11
N ASP A 2 -14.78 28.64 -0.83
CA ASP A 2 -14.22 27.86 0.26
C ASP A 2 -14.85 26.47 0.24
N VAL A 3 -14.00 25.44 0.22
CA VAL A 3 -14.21 24.29 1.09
C VAL A 3 -12.81 23.90 1.57
N GLU A 4 -12.50 24.29 2.80
CA GLU A 4 -11.45 23.63 3.57
C GLU A 4 -11.87 22.18 3.78
N ASP A 5 -11.07 21.22 3.31
CA ASP A 5 -11.17 19.85 3.79
C ASP A 5 -10.54 19.83 5.18
N VAL A 6 -11.38 20.03 6.19
CA VAL A 6 -11.05 19.79 7.58
C VAL A 6 -10.73 18.31 7.70
N GLY A 7 -9.43 18.00 7.73
CA GLY A 7 -8.89 16.67 7.99
C GLY A 7 -9.45 16.13 9.31
N GLY A 8 -10.59 15.44 9.21
CA GLY A 8 -11.24 14.79 10.31
C GLY A 8 -10.33 13.69 10.83
N LYS A 9 -9.93 13.79 12.11
CA LYS A 9 -9.38 12.67 12.89
C LYS A 9 -10.47 11.61 13.12
N GLY A 10 -10.97 11.02 12.03
CA GLY A 10 -11.65 9.74 12.06
C GLY A 10 -10.60 8.65 11.99
N LYS A 11 -10.76 7.58 12.76
CA LYS A 11 -9.97 6.36 12.54
C LYS A 11 -10.29 5.91 11.10
N PRO A 12 -9.30 5.72 10.20
CA PRO A 12 -9.60 5.26 8.86
C PRO A 12 -10.30 3.90 8.96
N VAL A 13 -11.59 3.88 8.65
CA VAL A 13 -12.37 2.65 8.52
C VAL A 13 -12.20 2.25 7.06
N VAL A 14 -11.44 1.18 6.83
CA VAL A 14 -11.12 0.69 5.49
C VAL A 14 -12.37 0.21 4.72
N GLY A 15 -13.45 -0.14 5.42
CA GLY A 15 -14.66 -0.67 4.78
C GLY A 15 -14.35 -1.96 4.02
N ASP A 16 -14.83 -2.06 2.78
CA ASP A 16 -14.48 -3.14 1.86
C ASP A 16 -13.14 -2.91 1.14
N GLY A 17 -12.49 -1.78 1.38
CA GLY A 17 -11.17 -1.46 0.85
C GLY A 17 -11.16 -1.07 -0.62
N VAL A 18 -12.31 -0.88 -1.28
CA VAL A 18 -12.41 -0.53 -2.71
C VAL A 18 -11.99 0.92 -2.97
N SER A 19 -12.22 1.83 -2.01
CA SER A 19 -11.83 3.24 -2.11
C SER A 19 -10.52 3.57 -1.41
N SER A 20 -9.88 2.60 -0.75
CA SER A 20 -8.67 2.85 0.03
C SER A 20 -7.41 2.39 -0.69
N LEU A 21 -6.48 3.30 -0.98
CA LEU A 21 -5.19 2.99 -1.59
C LEU A 21 -4.23 2.39 -0.57
N PHE A 22 -3.73 1.18 -0.84
CA PHE A 22 -2.89 0.45 0.10
C PHE A 22 -1.61 1.22 0.48
N TRP A 23 -0.93 1.83 -0.49
CA TRP A 23 0.32 2.56 -0.22
C TRP A 23 0.14 4.02 0.16
N LYS A 24 -0.91 4.67 -0.35
CA LYS A 24 -1.03 6.13 -0.39
C LYS A 24 -1.93 6.71 0.69
N ASP A 25 -2.91 5.94 1.16
CA ASP A 25 -3.80 6.45 2.20
C ASP A 25 -3.13 6.38 3.58
N PRO A 26 -3.57 7.19 4.56
CA PRO A 26 -3.09 7.12 5.93
C PRO A 26 -3.38 5.76 6.60
N TRP A 27 -2.35 5.14 7.18
CA TRP A 27 -2.47 3.88 7.92
C TRP A 27 -1.96 4.00 9.35
N LEU A 28 -0.63 4.05 9.52
CA LEU A 28 0.04 3.99 10.81
C LEU A 28 0.31 5.41 11.31
N ASP A 29 -0.30 5.76 12.44
CA ASP A 29 -0.22 7.10 13.04
C ASP A 29 -0.67 8.22 12.09
N GLY A 30 -1.60 7.90 11.17
CA GLY A 30 -2.05 8.85 10.15
C GLY A 30 -1.03 9.08 9.02
N VAL A 31 0.02 8.25 8.93
CA VAL A 31 1.03 8.31 7.87
C VAL A 31 0.79 7.19 6.86
N SER A 32 0.98 7.50 5.58
CA SER A 32 0.88 6.54 4.50
C SER A 32 2.05 5.54 4.51
N LEU A 33 1.82 4.34 3.97
CA LEU A 33 2.84 3.30 3.95
C LEU A 33 3.99 3.62 3.00
N ASP A 34 3.73 4.37 1.91
CA ASP A 34 4.81 4.81 1.00
C ASP A 34 5.77 5.80 1.67
N ALA A 35 5.27 6.69 2.52
CA ALA A 35 6.11 7.62 3.27
C ALA A 35 6.92 6.88 4.35
N ARG A 36 6.29 5.95 5.08
CA ARG A 36 6.96 5.21 6.16
C ARG A 36 7.92 4.14 5.63
N TYR A 37 7.63 3.54 4.48
CA TYR A 37 8.40 2.44 3.88
C TYR A 37 8.81 2.74 2.44
N ALA A 38 9.38 3.93 2.20
CA ALA A 38 9.73 4.42 0.86
C ALA A 38 10.55 3.42 0.03
N ARG A 39 11.53 2.74 0.65
CA ARG A 39 12.34 1.73 -0.05
C ARG A 39 11.52 0.54 -0.54
N LEU A 40 10.51 0.12 0.21
CA LEU A 40 9.63 -0.98 -0.19
C LEU A 40 8.65 -0.53 -1.26
N PHE A 41 8.11 0.67 -1.11
CA PHE A 41 7.25 1.30 -2.10
C PHE A 41 7.95 1.48 -3.45
N ASP A 42 9.25 1.78 -3.48
CA ASP A 42 10.03 1.86 -4.71
C ASP A 42 10.10 0.54 -5.46
N LEU A 43 10.05 -0.58 -4.74
CA LEU A 43 10.04 -1.91 -5.31
C LEU A 43 8.64 -2.37 -5.70
N ALA A 44 7.59 -1.82 -5.09
CA ALA A 44 6.22 -2.24 -5.35
C ALA A 44 5.87 -2.05 -6.84
N VAL A 45 5.30 -3.10 -7.45
CA VAL A 45 4.71 -2.99 -8.80
C VAL A 45 3.33 -2.32 -8.69
N ASN A 46 2.52 -2.72 -7.73
CA ASN A 46 1.14 -2.27 -7.54
C ASN A 46 1.06 -1.02 -6.65
N LYS A 47 1.72 0.08 -7.04
CA LYS A 47 1.86 1.29 -6.21
C LYS A 47 0.54 2.01 -5.89
N PHE A 48 -0.47 1.85 -6.74
CA PHE A 48 -1.77 2.52 -6.63
C PHE A 48 -2.93 1.53 -6.50
N ALA A 49 -2.64 0.28 -6.13
CA ALA A 49 -3.68 -0.69 -5.90
C ALA A 49 -4.45 -0.35 -4.61
N THR A 50 -5.75 -0.57 -4.67
CA THR A 50 -6.64 -0.50 -3.53
C THR A 50 -6.42 -1.68 -2.59
N VAL A 51 -6.92 -1.59 -1.36
CA VAL A 51 -6.87 -2.70 -0.40
C VAL A 51 -7.62 -3.91 -0.94
N ALA A 52 -8.78 -3.71 -1.57
CA ALA A 52 -9.56 -4.78 -2.18
C ALA A 52 -8.79 -5.49 -3.32
N GLU A 53 -8.08 -4.72 -4.14
CA GLU A 53 -7.22 -5.26 -5.21
C GLU A 53 -6.03 -6.03 -4.64
N MET A 54 -5.31 -5.46 -3.67
CA MET A 54 -4.19 -6.12 -3.00
C MET A 54 -4.64 -7.42 -2.31
N PHE A 55 -5.82 -7.42 -1.69
CA PHE A 55 -6.40 -8.62 -1.08
C PHE A 55 -6.73 -9.68 -2.14
N SER A 56 -7.39 -9.30 -3.23
CA SER A 56 -7.76 -10.21 -4.32
C SER A 56 -6.53 -10.80 -5.02
N LEU A 57 -5.56 -9.96 -5.37
CA LEU A 57 -4.31 -10.37 -6.02
C LEU A 57 -3.40 -11.20 -5.10
N GLY A 58 -3.41 -10.91 -3.80
CA GLY A 58 -2.62 -11.64 -2.80
C GLY A 58 -3.09 -13.07 -2.57
N ARG A 59 -4.37 -13.36 -2.87
CA ARG A 59 -4.95 -14.72 -2.83
C ARG A 59 -4.71 -15.53 -4.10
N GLY A 60 -4.22 -14.90 -5.18
CA GLY A 60 -3.86 -15.60 -6.41
C GLY A 60 -2.67 -16.53 -6.20
N ALA A 61 -2.57 -17.60 -7.00
CA ALA A 61 -1.54 -18.64 -6.88
C ALA A 61 -0.09 -18.13 -6.89
N ASN A 62 0.13 -16.93 -7.43
CA ASN A 62 1.46 -16.33 -7.59
C ASN A 62 1.71 -15.13 -6.66
N GLY A 63 0.78 -14.81 -5.74
CA GLY A 63 0.92 -13.66 -4.83
C GLY A 63 1.11 -12.35 -5.58
N GLU A 64 0.31 -12.12 -6.62
CA GLU A 64 0.45 -11.02 -7.59
C GLU A 64 0.49 -9.63 -6.93
N ALA A 65 -0.15 -9.48 -5.77
CA ALA A 65 -0.10 -8.27 -4.94
C ALA A 65 1.32 -7.91 -4.51
N TRP A 66 2.16 -8.91 -4.27
CA TRP A 66 3.52 -8.82 -3.73
C TRP A 66 4.59 -8.94 -4.80
N LYS A 67 4.24 -8.63 -6.06
CA LYS A 67 5.24 -8.51 -7.12
C LYS A 67 6.11 -7.28 -6.90
N TRP A 68 7.41 -7.51 -6.95
CA TRP A 68 8.44 -6.50 -6.78
C TRP A 68 9.20 -6.31 -8.09
N ARG A 69 9.69 -5.08 -8.35
CA ARG A 69 10.52 -4.76 -9.52
C ARG A 69 11.84 -5.54 -9.55
N ARG A 70 12.27 -6.10 -8.42
CA ARG A 70 13.43 -7.00 -8.28
C ARG A 70 13.19 -7.96 -7.10
N ARG A 71 13.90 -9.10 -7.07
CA ARG A 71 13.81 -10.07 -5.95
C ARG A 71 14.14 -9.39 -4.62
N LEU A 72 13.27 -9.59 -3.63
CA LEU A 72 13.33 -8.91 -2.33
C LEU A 72 14.54 -9.34 -1.47
N PHE A 73 15.23 -10.44 -1.81
CA PHE A 73 16.37 -11.00 -1.07
C PHE A 73 17.57 -11.32 -1.97
N ALA A 74 17.72 -10.64 -3.12
CA ALA A 74 18.85 -10.90 -4.03
C ALA A 74 20.23 -10.66 -3.38
N TRP A 75 20.29 -9.99 -2.23
CA TRP A 75 21.51 -9.81 -1.44
C TRP A 75 21.81 -10.96 -0.46
N GLU A 76 20.88 -11.91 -0.23
CA GLU A 76 21.10 -13.08 0.63
C GLU A 76 21.62 -14.31 -0.13
N GLU A 77 21.46 -14.36 -1.46
CA GLU A 77 21.94 -15.50 -2.29
C GLU A 77 23.48 -15.56 -2.45
N GLY A 78 24.23 -14.74 -1.70
CA GLY A 78 25.70 -14.65 -1.76
C GLY A 78 26.41 -14.75 -0.40
N LEU A 79 25.72 -15.22 0.65
CA LEU A 79 26.29 -15.54 1.97
C LEU A 79 26.40 -17.06 2.17
#